data_AF-A0A1I6S693-F1
#
_entry.id   AF-A0A1I6S693-F1
#
_cell.length_a   1.000
_cell.length_b   1.000
_cell.length_c   1.000
_cell.angle_alpha   90.00
_cell.angle_beta   90.00
_cell.angle_gamma   90.00
#
_symmetry.space_group_name_H-M   'P 1'
#
loop_
_entity.id
_entity.type
_entity.pdbx_description
1 polymer ?
#
loop_
_entity_poly.entity_id
_entity_poly.type
_entity_poly.pdbx_seq_one_letter_code
_entity_poly.pdbx_strand_id
1 'polypeptide(L)'
;MPAFTYTGALQTLTIPGGVCRVTIQAQGAAGGSNLFYSSFDEDGGGLGASIQGTFAVAPGDVLSIVVGGQGGDTPDINEPNGGGGGGGGSFVWQGSSFGELNPSTLLVAAGGGGGGAGFDFGEDDSGSASGGSGMIGSIGQDGGNAAGGFGAGGTAGNGGSGGNGGMMAGLGGGGGGGGGINFNGGNGFGNAGGDGGVSIVAGGAGGAGGVGAMGDYIGGDGGFGGGGGGSDRNGGGGGGFSGGGGGTGVGFFVAAGGGGGGGSFNGGTNPVHMEGVRAGNGIVEIIYEAPTLTCSNITVANDRGACGANVTYNELETCPGLDVTCSPASGSFFSVGTTTVTCTAMDTVGGSTTCRFIVTVIDTEPPEISGLNDIDVETNDPNGTVVTYPDPIVTDNCPGEITVTCSPASGSFFPFGMTTVTCTATDPSGNTATETFTVFVTSSQEE
;
A
#
# COMPACT_ATOMS: atom_id res chain seq x y z
N MET A 1 -10.10 2.89 -11.91
CA MET A 1 -8.63 3.04 -11.91
C MET A 1 -8.30 4.37 -12.59
N PRO A 2 -7.93 5.42 -11.84
CA PRO A 2 -7.48 6.67 -12.43
C PRO A 2 -6.05 6.54 -13.00
N ALA A 3 -5.89 7.01 -14.24
CA ALA A 3 -4.58 7.17 -14.90
C ALA A 3 -4.40 8.65 -15.26
N PHE A 4 -3.22 9.19 -14.97
CA PHE A 4 -2.86 10.59 -15.14
C PHE A 4 -1.80 10.71 -16.22
N THR A 5 -2.09 11.52 -17.23
CA THR A 5 -1.19 11.82 -18.34
C THR A 5 -0.60 13.23 -18.19
N TYR A 6 0.37 13.52 -19.04
CA TYR A 6 1.07 14.80 -19.02
C TYR A 6 0.18 15.98 -19.37
N THR A 7 0.24 17.02 -18.52
CA THR A 7 -0.49 18.28 -18.68
C THR A 7 0.41 19.51 -18.52
N GLY A 8 1.67 19.33 -18.12
CA GLY A 8 2.57 20.44 -17.76
C GLY A 8 2.17 21.19 -16.49
N ALA A 9 1.27 20.63 -15.67
CA ALA A 9 0.75 21.26 -14.47
C ALA A 9 0.47 20.23 -13.35
N LEU A 10 0.23 20.75 -12.14
CA LEU A 10 -0.20 19.95 -10.99
C LEU A 10 -1.61 19.40 -11.21
N GLN A 11 -1.78 18.11 -10.96
CA GLN A 11 -3.08 17.42 -10.92
C GLN A 11 -3.35 16.97 -9.48
N THR A 12 -4.62 16.77 -9.13
CA THR A 12 -5.01 16.32 -7.78
C THR A 12 -6.04 15.20 -7.85
N LEU A 13 -5.96 14.27 -6.90
CA LEU A 13 -6.92 13.19 -6.69
C LEU A 13 -7.38 13.19 -5.23
N THR A 14 -8.69 13.19 -4.99
CA THR A 14 -9.23 12.95 -3.65
C THR A 14 -9.55 11.47 -3.48
N ILE A 15 -9.05 10.86 -2.41
CA ILE A 15 -9.28 9.45 -2.08
C ILE A 15 -10.76 9.24 -1.73
N PRO A 16 -11.46 8.32 -2.43
CA PRO A 16 -12.89 8.08 -2.19
C PRO A 16 -13.15 7.29 -0.90
N GLY A 17 -14.42 7.21 -0.49
CA GLY A 17 -14.85 6.46 0.69
C GLY A 17 -14.49 4.97 0.62
N GLY A 18 -14.09 4.37 1.73
CA GLY A 18 -13.76 2.95 1.81
C GLY A 18 -12.41 2.55 1.19
N VAL A 19 -11.66 3.49 0.61
CA VAL A 19 -10.29 3.24 0.12
C VAL A 19 -9.27 3.68 1.17
N CYS A 20 -8.56 2.72 1.75
CA CYS A 20 -7.49 2.99 2.73
C CYS A 20 -6.12 2.51 2.30
N ARG A 21 -6.03 1.95 1.10
CA ARG A 21 -4.78 1.50 0.52
C ARG A 21 -4.81 1.69 -0.98
N VAL A 22 -3.71 2.18 -1.52
CA VAL A 22 -3.54 2.36 -2.96
C VAL A 22 -2.19 1.83 -3.40
N THR A 23 -2.17 1.29 -4.60
CA THR A 23 -0.92 1.01 -5.31
C THR A 23 -0.69 2.11 -6.34
N ILE A 24 0.45 2.77 -6.26
CA ILE A 24 0.82 3.88 -7.14
C ILE A 24 1.96 3.39 -8.02
N GLN A 25 1.80 3.49 -9.33
CA GLN A 25 2.87 3.33 -10.30
C GLN A 25 3.14 4.68 -10.98
N ALA A 26 4.36 5.17 -10.85
CA ALA A 26 4.82 6.37 -11.54
C ALA A 26 5.93 6.02 -12.52
N GLN A 27 5.89 6.62 -13.70
CA GLN A 27 6.95 6.49 -14.70
C GLN A 27 7.46 7.88 -15.06
N GLY A 28 8.77 8.10 -14.96
CA GLY A 28 9.43 9.32 -15.40
C GLY A 28 9.37 9.44 -16.93
N ALA A 29 9.59 10.65 -17.45
CA ALA A 29 9.62 10.88 -18.88
C ALA A 29 10.99 10.56 -19.49
N ALA A 30 11.03 10.31 -20.80
CA ALA A 30 12.27 10.18 -21.54
C ALA A 30 12.95 11.54 -21.79
N GLY A 31 14.26 11.53 -21.94
CA GLY A 31 15.01 12.65 -22.49
C GLY A 31 14.72 12.87 -23.98
N GLY A 32 15.05 14.06 -24.45
CA GLY A 32 15.04 14.41 -25.86
C GLY A 32 16.22 13.77 -26.59
N SER A 33 16.05 13.58 -27.89
CA SER A 33 17.04 13.00 -28.81
C SER A 33 17.50 14.04 -29.84
N ASN A 34 18.59 13.71 -30.54
CA ASN A 34 19.01 14.42 -31.74
C ASN A 34 18.30 13.82 -32.98
N LEU A 35 17.73 14.66 -33.85
CA LEU A 35 16.79 14.24 -34.90
C LEU A 35 17.42 13.82 -36.25
N PHE A 36 18.74 13.96 -36.45
CA PHE A 36 19.31 13.90 -37.82
C PHE A 36 19.76 12.51 -38.30
N TYR A 37 20.03 11.54 -37.43
CA TYR A 37 20.48 10.19 -37.84
C TYR A 37 19.70 9.07 -37.15
N SER A 38 18.37 9.06 -37.29
CA SER A 38 17.49 8.00 -36.77
C SER A 38 17.57 6.66 -37.55
N SER A 39 18.64 6.41 -38.31
CA SER A 39 18.80 5.22 -39.16
C SER A 39 20.06 4.39 -38.91
N PHE A 40 21.00 4.83 -38.05
CA PHE A 40 22.26 4.11 -37.88
C PHE A 40 22.85 3.94 -36.45
N ASP A 41 22.42 4.64 -35.39
CA ASP A 41 22.91 4.34 -34.02
C ASP A 41 22.02 4.83 -32.86
N GLU A 42 22.18 4.20 -31.70
CA GLU A 42 21.33 4.19 -30.49
C GLU A 42 21.41 5.45 -29.56
N ASP A 43 21.81 6.61 -30.09
CA ASP A 43 22.08 7.83 -29.30
C ASP A 43 20.81 8.67 -29.04
N GLY A 44 19.80 8.01 -28.47
CA GLY A 44 18.55 8.62 -28.02
C GLY A 44 18.62 9.19 -26.61
N GLY A 45 17.64 10.01 -26.27
CA GLY A 45 17.38 10.39 -24.88
C GLY A 45 17.12 9.16 -24.01
N GLY A 46 17.65 9.18 -22.79
CA GLY A 46 17.46 8.10 -21.82
C GLY A 46 15.98 7.90 -21.50
N LEU A 47 15.61 6.66 -21.21
CA LEU A 47 14.25 6.31 -20.83
C LEU A 47 13.99 6.63 -19.35
N GLY A 48 12.75 7.00 -19.02
CA GLY A 48 12.37 7.25 -17.63
C GLY A 48 12.27 5.97 -16.79
N ALA A 49 12.52 6.08 -15.48
CA ALA A 49 12.35 4.99 -14.52
C ALA A 49 10.86 4.69 -14.27
N SER A 50 10.54 3.47 -13.88
CA SER A 50 9.23 3.06 -13.38
C SER A 50 9.35 2.66 -11.91
N ILE A 51 8.55 3.29 -11.06
CA ILE A 51 8.52 3.07 -9.61
C ILE A 51 7.10 2.75 -9.18
N GLN A 52 6.94 1.66 -8.45
CA GLN A 52 5.66 1.24 -7.92
C GLN A 52 5.76 0.91 -6.44
N GLY A 53 4.78 1.33 -5.65
CA GLY A 53 4.64 0.94 -4.24
C GLY A 53 3.19 0.95 -3.78
N THR A 54 2.96 0.33 -2.63
CA THR A 54 1.65 0.31 -1.95
C THR A 54 1.68 1.20 -0.71
N PHE A 55 0.66 2.04 -0.57
CA PHE A 55 0.57 3.11 0.41
C PHE A 55 -0.72 3.04 1.21
N ALA A 56 -0.63 3.28 2.52
CA ALA A 56 -1.80 3.55 3.34
C ALA A 56 -2.29 4.97 3.06
N VAL A 57 -3.59 5.13 2.91
CA VAL A 57 -4.27 6.42 2.72
C VAL A 57 -5.54 6.44 3.57
N ALA A 58 -6.11 7.63 3.76
CA ALA A 58 -7.42 7.81 4.37
C ALA A 58 -8.42 8.37 3.34
N PRO A 59 -9.70 7.97 3.42
CA PRO A 59 -10.78 8.61 2.70
C PRO A 59 -10.78 10.13 2.90
N GLY A 60 -10.84 10.88 1.82
CA GLY A 60 -10.76 12.34 1.82
C GLY A 60 -9.33 12.91 1.73
N ASP A 61 -8.29 12.08 1.84
CA ASP A 61 -6.92 12.51 1.54
C ASP A 61 -6.84 13.06 0.12
N VAL A 62 -6.07 14.13 -0.05
CA VAL A 62 -5.77 14.69 -1.37
C VAL A 62 -4.36 14.27 -1.74
N LEU A 63 -4.22 13.61 -2.88
CA LEU A 63 -2.96 13.32 -3.51
C LEU A 63 -2.71 14.34 -4.61
N SER A 64 -1.52 14.90 -4.62
CA SER A 64 -0.99 15.73 -5.68
C SER A 64 -0.16 14.88 -6.64
N ILE A 65 -0.38 15.08 -7.94
CA ILE A 65 0.22 14.29 -9.02
C ILE A 65 0.87 15.23 -10.02
N VAL A 66 2.15 15.01 -10.27
CA VAL A 66 2.86 15.58 -11.42
C VAL A 66 3.36 14.43 -12.28
N VAL A 67 3.09 14.50 -13.58
CA VAL A 67 3.66 13.55 -14.53
C VAL A 67 4.68 14.31 -15.38
N GLY A 68 5.85 13.69 -15.56
CA GLY A 68 6.97 14.29 -16.25
C GLY A 68 6.68 14.55 -17.73
N GLY A 69 7.17 15.67 -18.24
CA GLY A 69 7.22 15.96 -19.67
C GLY A 69 8.48 15.37 -20.31
N GLN A 70 8.37 14.93 -21.56
CA GLN A 70 9.52 14.53 -22.35
C GLN A 70 10.47 15.73 -22.53
N GLY A 71 11.78 15.47 -22.52
CA GLY A 71 12.76 16.47 -22.92
C GLY A 71 12.56 16.83 -24.40
N GLY A 72 12.78 18.11 -24.72
CA GLY A 72 12.73 18.61 -26.09
C GLY A 72 13.83 17.99 -26.93
N ASP A 73 13.46 17.58 -28.14
CA ASP A 73 14.41 17.23 -29.18
C ASP A 73 15.06 18.52 -29.73
N THR A 74 16.15 18.36 -30.47
CA THR A 74 16.88 19.48 -31.09
C THR A 74 16.01 20.22 -32.11
N PRO A 75 15.83 21.56 -32.02
CA PRO A 75 14.82 22.26 -32.81
C PRO A 75 15.12 22.44 -34.32
N ASP A 76 16.38 22.33 -34.75
CA ASP A 76 16.77 22.65 -36.14
C ASP A 76 17.22 21.42 -36.94
N ILE A 77 16.55 21.19 -38.07
CA ILE A 77 16.90 20.17 -39.05
C ILE A 77 18.09 20.56 -39.94
N ASN A 78 18.55 21.82 -39.88
CA ASN A 78 19.64 22.32 -40.71
C ASN A 78 20.99 22.36 -39.98
N GLU A 79 21.00 22.38 -38.64
CA GLU A 79 22.20 22.34 -37.79
C GLU A 79 22.04 21.24 -36.71
N PRO A 80 22.31 19.98 -37.08
CA PRO A 80 21.86 18.79 -36.36
C PRO A 80 22.69 18.42 -35.13
N ASN A 81 23.46 19.35 -34.58
CA ASN A 81 24.44 19.02 -33.55
C ASN A 81 23.95 19.30 -32.13
N GLY A 82 22.69 19.73 -31.98
CA GLY A 82 22.05 19.98 -30.69
C GLY A 82 22.08 18.78 -29.73
N GLY A 83 22.25 19.04 -28.43
CA GLY A 83 21.96 18.07 -27.36
C GLY A 83 20.48 18.11 -26.97
N GLY A 84 19.91 16.95 -26.68
CA GLY A 84 18.52 16.84 -26.22
C GLY A 84 18.33 17.34 -24.79
N GLY A 85 17.14 17.83 -24.46
CA GLY A 85 16.77 18.18 -23.09
C GLY A 85 16.59 16.95 -22.20
N GLY A 86 16.78 17.08 -20.89
CA GLY A 86 16.50 16.01 -19.94
C GLY A 86 14.99 15.80 -19.76
N GLY A 87 14.57 14.55 -19.57
CA GLY A 87 13.18 14.20 -19.25
C GLY A 87 12.81 14.59 -17.82
N GLY A 88 11.58 15.00 -17.59
CA GLY A 88 11.09 15.33 -16.26
C GLY A 88 10.72 14.11 -15.41
N GLY A 89 10.82 14.27 -14.09
CA GLY A 89 10.35 13.26 -13.13
C GLY A 89 8.83 13.26 -12.96
N SER A 90 8.27 12.12 -12.55
CA SER A 90 6.87 11.98 -12.14
C SER A 90 6.77 11.81 -10.63
N PHE A 91 5.83 12.50 -9.98
CA PHE A 91 5.74 12.60 -8.52
C PHE A 91 4.31 12.40 -8.04
N VAL A 92 4.18 11.73 -6.89
CA VAL A 92 2.93 11.67 -6.13
C VAL A 92 3.22 11.92 -4.66
N TRP A 93 2.48 12.85 -4.05
CA TRP A 93 2.57 13.14 -2.62
C TRP A 93 1.20 13.43 -2.02
N GLN A 94 1.09 13.29 -0.70
CA GLN A 94 -0.10 13.70 0.04
C GLN A 94 -0.06 15.22 0.25
N GLY A 95 -1.11 15.90 -0.21
CA GLY A 95 -1.23 17.35 -0.18
C GLY A 95 -1.92 17.91 -1.42
N SER A 96 -2.18 19.20 -1.40
CA SER A 96 -2.94 19.91 -2.45
C SER A 96 -2.13 20.91 -3.26
N SER A 97 -0.86 21.13 -2.89
CA SER A 97 -0.01 22.15 -3.49
C SER A 97 1.46 21.73 -3.48
N PHE A 98 2.28 22.39 -4.32
CA PHE A 98 3.73 22.18 -4.37
C PHE A 98 4.44 22.49 -3.04
N GLY A 99 3.94 23.46 -2.27
CA GLY A 99 4.56 23.86 -0.99
C GLY A 99 4.39 22.84 0.14
N GLU A 100 3.48 21.88 -0.02
CA GLU A 100 3.26 20.79 0.94
C GLU A 100 4.16 19.57 0.69
N LEU A 101 4.83 19.54 -0.47
CA LEU A 101 5.75 18.46 -0.82
C LEU A 101 7.02 18.52 0.06
N ASN A 102 7.25 17.45 0.80
CA ASN A 102 8.45 17.23 1.60
C ASN A 102 8.68 15.71 1.76
N PRO A 103 9.82 15.27 2.32
CA PRO A 103 10.13 13.83 2.42
C PRO A 103 9.11 12.98 3.19
N SER A 104 8.29 13.56 4.09
CA SER A 104 7.26 12.84 4.84
C SER A 104 5.92 12.74 4.10
N THR A 105 5.65 13.63 3.15
CA THR A 105 4.43 13.61 2.33
C THR A 105 4.63 12.94 0.98
N LEU A 106 5.88 12.86 0.51
CA LEU A 106 6.24 12.19 -0.74
C LEU A 106 5.95 10.69 -0.67
N LEU A 107 5.16 10.19 -1.62
CA LEU A 107 4.84 8.77 -1.76
C LEU A 107 5.77 8.12 -2.79
N VAL A 108 5.81 8.68 -4.00
CA VAL A 108 6.62 8.17 -5.12
C VAL A 108 7.24 9.31 -5.89
N ALA A 109 8.50 9.14 -6.31
CA ALA A 109 9.11 9.90 -7.39
C ALA A 109 9.79 8.94 -8.37
N ALA A 110 9.52 9.08 -9.66
CA ALA A 110 10.18 8.32 -10.72
C ALA A 110 11.06 9.26 -11.53
N GLY A 111 12.36 8.96 -11.59
CA GLY A 111 13.35 9.77 -12.30
C GLY A 111 13.12 9.76 -13.82
N GLY A 112 13.24 10.92 -14.45
CA GLY A 112 13.29 11.07 -15.90
C GLY A 112 14.65 10.67 -16.47
N GLY A 113 14.70 10.34 -17.75
CA GLY A 113 15.95 10.02 -18.42
C GLY A 113 16.75 11.28 -18.80
N GLY A 114 18.06 11.14 -18.95
CA GLY A 114 18.92 12.22 -19.45
C GLY A 114 18.71 12.48 -20.94
N GLY A 115 19.08 13.66 -21.42
CA GLY A 115 19.07 13.99 -22.84
C GLY A 115 20.22 13.34 -23.60
N GLY A 116 20.00 13.00 -24.86
CA GLY A 116 21.06 12.48 -25.75
C GLY A 116 22.05 13.56 -26.17
N ALA A 117 23.28 13.14 -26.49
CA ALA A 117 24.31 14.03 -27.03
C ALA A 117 24.22 14.18 -28.57
N GLY A 118 24.82 15.25 -29.10
CA GLY A 118 25.01 15.49 -30.53
C GLY A 118 26.29 14.86 -31.08
N PHE A 119 26.34 14.62 -32.40
CA PHE A 119 27.47 13.99 -33.11
C PHE A 119 28.55 15.00 -33.56
N ASP A 120 29.76 14.51 -33.86
CA ASP A 120 30.87 15.29 -34.46
C ASP A 120 31.32 14.71 -35.82
N PHE A 121 31.53 15.57 -36.82
CA PHE A 121 32.15 15.20 -38.10
C PHE A 121 33.67 15.46 -38.02
N GLY A 122 34.42 14.47 -37.55
CA GLY A 122 35.85 14.40 -37.85
C GLY A 122 36.05 13.58 -39.13
N GLU A 123 36.23 14.24 -40.28
CA GLU A 123 36.93 13.60 -41.42
C GLU A 123 38.31 13.17 -40.92
N ASP A 124 38.64 11.89 -41.07
CA ASP A 124 39.87 11.25 -40.62
C ASP A 124 40.03 11.04 -39.11
N ASP A 125 39.34 10.06 -38.52
CA ASP A 125 40.07 8.98 -37.85
C ASP A 125 39.19 7.80 -37.40
N SER A 126 39.81 6.63 -37.45
CA SER A 126 39.27 5.31 -37.11
C SER A 126 39.12 5.06 -35.60
N GLY A 127 38.71 6.08 -34.84
CA GLY A 127 38.46 6.02 -33.39
C GLY A 127 37.08 6.60 -33.07
N SER A 128 36.12 5.71 -32.87
CA SER A 128 34.71 5.96 -32.52
C SER A 128 34.51 7.16 -31.55
N ALA A 129 33.98 8.27 -32.06
CA ALA A 129 33.40 9.34 -31.27
C ALA A 129 31.89 9.16 -31.26
N SER A 130 31.38 8.35 -30.32
CA SER A 130 29.95 8.21 -30.05
C SER A 130 29.48 9.34 -29.13
N GLY A 131 28.37 9.99 -29.48
CA GLY A 131 27.62 10.75 -28.47
C GLY A 131 27.11 9.76 -27.43
N GLY A 132 27.13 10.10 -26.14
CA GLY A 132 26.54 9.20 -25.15
C GLY A 132 25.00 9.26 -25.23
N SER A 133 24.31 8.11 -25.29
CA SER A 133 22.88 8.06 -24.97
C SER A 133 22.63 8.71 -23.61
N GLY A 134 21.48 9.36 -23.46
CA GLY A 134 21.08 9.83 -22.14
C GLY A 134 20.95 8.66 -21.17
N MET A 135 21.41 8.83 -19.93
CA MET A 135 21.31 7.75 -18.96
C MET A 135 19.84 7.54 -18.55
N ILE A 136 19.45 6.27 -18.37
CA ILE A 136 18.13 5.91 -17.86
C ILE A 136 17.92 6.48 -16.45
N GLY A 137 16.66 6.76 -16.10
CA GLY A 137 16.30 7.12 -14.72
C GLY A 137 16.75 6.03 -13.74
N SER A 138 17.37 6.44 -12.64
CA SER A 138 17.86 5.54 -11.57
C SER A 138 16.70 5.07 -10.71
N ILE A 139 16.73 3.80 -10.28
CA ILE A 139 15.79 3.28 -9.26
C ILE A 139 16.22 3.63 -7.82
N GLY A 140 17.47 4.09 -7.66
CA GLY A 140 17.99 4.62 -6.40
C GLY A 140 17.70 6.11 -6.25
N GLN A 141 17.86 6.63 -5.04
CA GLN A 141 17.61 8.03 -4.72
C GLN A 141 18.58 9.00 -5.41
N ASP A 142 19.77 8.55 -5.74
CA ASP A 142 20.78 9.38 -6.38
C ASP A 142 20.56 9.44 -7.89
N GLY A 143 20.77 10.62 -8.46
CA GLY A 143 20.79 10.83 -9.89
C GLY A 143 22.04 10.21 -10.53
N GLY A 144 21.92 9.84 -11.80
CA GLY A 144 23.04 9.41 -12.61
C GLY A 144 24.00 10.54 -12.91
N ASN A 145 25.29 10.23 -12.98
CA ASN A 145 26.29 11.12 -13.55
C ASN A 145 26.11 11.20 -15.06
N ALA A 146 26.51 12.34 -15.64
CA ALA A 146 26.59 12.50 -17.08
C ALA A 146 27.66 11.58 -17.69
N ALA A 147 27.44 11.17 -18.94
CA ALA A 147 28.45 10.45 -19.71
C ALA A 147 29.67 11.38 -19.92
N GLY A 148 30.88 10.88 -19.63
CA GLY A 148 32.13 11.67 -19.70
C GLY A 148 32.63 12.24 -18.37
N GLY A 149 31.88 12.10 -17.26
CA GLY A 149 32.44 12.13 -15.90
C GLY A 149 32.57 13.48 -15.17
N PHE A 150 32.04 14.58 -15.71
CA PHE A 150 32.14 15.91 -15.06
C PHE A 150 30.81 16.47 -14.53
N GLY A 151 29.66 16.06 -15.08
CA GLY A 151 28.34 16.37 -14.52
C GLY A 151 27.95 15.34 -13.47
N ALA A 152 28.06 15.68 -12.19
CA ALA A 152 27.64 14.82 -11.09
C ALA A 152 26.11 14.82 -10.92
N GLY A 153 25.52 13.65 -10.74
CA GLY A 153 24.15 13.48 -10.31
C GLY A 153 23.93 14.03 -8.90
N GLY A 154 22.72 14.50 -8.64
CA GLY A 154 22.28 14.95 -7.33
C GLY A 154 22.15 13.79 -6.36
N THR A 155 22.31 14.09 -5.08
CA THR A 155 22.14 13.13 -3.97
C THR A 155 21.19 13.68 -2.93
N ALA A 156 20.57 12.81 -2.13
CA ALA A 156 19.68 13.20 -1.03
C ALA A 156 18.57 14.20 -1.41
N GLY A 157 18.03 14.07 -2.62
CA GLY A 157 16.95 14.91 -3.13
C GLY A 157 17.40 16.23 -3.75
N ASN A 158 18.70 16.44 -3.90
CA ASN A 158 19.26 17.65 -4.50
C ASN A 158 19.26 17.58 -6.04
N GLY A 159 19.26 18.73 -6.69
CA GLY A 159 19.48 18.82 -8.14
C GLY A 159 20.88 18.34 -8.54
N GLY A 160 21.00 17.90 -9.79
CA GLY A 160 22.30 17.54 -10.38
C GLY A 160 23.11 18.78 -10.73
N SER A 161 24.42 18.60 -10.84
CA SER A 161 25.31 19.67 -11.30
C SER A 161 25.20 19.86 -12.82
N GLY A 162 25.35 21.10 -13.28
CA GLY A 162 25.49 21.40 -14.70
C GLY A 162 26.81 20.89 -15.25
N GLY A 163 26.85 20.63 -16.55
CA GLY A 163 28.04 20.22 -17.25
C GLY A 163 29.02 21.37 -17.49
N ASN A 164 30.29 21.03 -17.71
CA ASN A 164 31.31 21.98 -18.17
C ASN A 164 31.31 22.07 -19.71
N GLY A 165 31.30 23.30 -20.24
CA GLY A 165 31.58 23.58 -21.66
C GLY A 165 33.08 23.61 -21.97
N GLY A 166 33.44 23.48 -23.25
CA GLY A 166 34.84 23.49 -23.69
C GLY A 166 35.55 24.82 -23.41
N MET A 167 36.85 24.78 -23.10
CA MET A 167 37.71 25.93 -22.72
C MET A 167 38.05 26.90 -23.88
N MET A 168 37.18 27.05 -24.88
CA MET A 168 37.38 28.03 -25.95
C MET A 168 36.36 29.15 -25.77
N ALA A 169 36.85 30.37 -25.57
CA ALA A 169 36.03 31.56 -25.39
C ALA A 169 35.06 31.73 -26.58
N GLY A 170 33.78 31.44 -26.35
CA GLY A 170 32.69 31.81 -27.25
C GLY A 170 32.01 30.70 -28.07
N LEU A 171 32.40 29.42 -27.96
CA LEU A 171 31.84 28.37 -28.85
C LEU A 171 31.37 27.08 -28.15
N GLY A 172 31.35 27.00 -26.81
CA GLY A 172 30.93 25.79 -26.10
C GLY A 172 30.17 26.04 -24.80
N GLY A 173 29.17 25.20 -24.53
CA GLY A 173 28.32 25.18 -23.35
C GLY A 173 27.99 23.75 -22.91
N GLY A 174 28.01 23.52 -21.58
CA GLY A 174 27.55 22.26 -20.98
C GLY A 174 26.02 22.19 -20.87
N GLY A 175 25.48 20.98 -20.75
CA GLY A 175 24.06 20.79 -20.45
C GLY A 175 23.71 21.21 -19.03
N GLY A 176 22.47 21.66 -18.81
CA GLY A 176 21.94 21.93 -17.48
C GLY A 176 21.71 20.63 -16.70
N GLY A 177 21.93 20.66 -15.39
CA GLY A 177 21.57 19.57 -14.49
C GLY A 177 20.06 19.48 -14.27
N GLY A 178 19.57 18.29 -13.91
CA GLY A 178 18.18 18.10 -13.52
C GLY A 178 17.88 18.70 -12.14
N GLY A 179 16.63 19.11 -11.92
CA GLY A 179 16.09 19.48 -10.62
C GLY A 179 15.74 18.26 -9.78
N GLY A 180 15.98 18.36 -8.47
CA GLY A 180 15.52 17.38 -7.48
C GLY A 180 14.26 17.86 -6.75
N ILE A 181 13.96 17.24 -5.62
CA ILE A 181 12.90 17.70 -4.72
C ILE A 181 13.27 18.97 -3.97
N ASN A 182 14.54 19.11 -3.53
CA ASN A 182 14.93 20.17 -2.61
C ASN A 182 15.59 21.36 -3.31
N PHE A 183 16.30 21.12 -4.41
CA PHE A 183 17.07 22.14 -5.11
C PHE A 183 16.99 21.98 -6.62
N ASN A 184 17.09 23.13 -7.29
CA ASN A 184 17.17 23.20 -8.74
C ASN A 184 18.48 22.55 -9.21
N GLY A 185 18.50 22.11 -10.47
CA GLY A 185 19.73 21.72 -11.14
C GLY A 185 20.63 22.92 -11.38
N GLY A 186 21.93 22.65 -11.48
CA GLY A 186 22.90 23.67 -11.86
C GLY A 186 22.82 24.00 -13.35
N ASN A 187 22.98 25.26 -13.71
CA ASN A 187 23.14 25.66 -15.12
C ASN A 187 24.45 25.11 -15.67
N GLY A 188 24.47 24.78 -16.96
CA GLY A 188 25.68 24.43 -17.68
C GLY A 188 26.65 25.61 -17.75
N PHE A 189 27.94 25.33 -17.65
CA PHE A 189 28.97 26.36 -17.78
C PHE A 189 29.29 26.66 -19.25
N GLY A 190 29.47 27.94 -19.58
CA GLY A 190 29.80 28.43 -20.93
C GLY A 190 28.85 29.54 -21.39
N ASN A 191 29.18 30.23 -22.48
CA ASN A 191 28.34 31.32 -23.02
C ASN A 191 27.02 30.83 -23.64
N ALA A 192 26.90 29.52 -23.85
CA ALA A 192 25.75 28.84 -24.47
C ALA A 192 25.16 27.74 -23.58
N GLY A 193 25.52 27.68 -22.29
CA GLY A 193 25.11 26.59 -21.40
C GLY A 193 23.60 26.51 -21.19
N GLY A 194 23.08 25.29 -21.07
CA GLY A 194 21.66 25.04 -20.81
C GLY A 194 21.30 25.36 -19.37
N ASP A 195 20.07 25.84 -19.15
CA ASP A 195 19.59 26.12 -17.80
C ASP A 195 19.31 24.83 -17.03
N GLY A 196 19.55 24.86 -15.72
CA GLY A 196 19.19 23.76 -14.84
C GLY A 196 17.67 23.65 -14.65
N GLY A 197 17.19 22.42 -14.46
CA GLY A 197 15.78 22.18 -14.16
C GLY A 197 15.36 22.75 -12.80
N VAL A 198 14.15 23.30 -12.71
CA VAL A 198 13.60 23.80 -11.45
C VAL A 198 13.14 22.63 -10.58
N SER A 199 13.40 22.70 -9.29
CA SER A 199 12.94 21.70 -8.31
C SER A 199 11.42 21.59 -8.29
N ILE A 200 10.92 20.38 -7.98
CA ILE A 200 9.48 20.15 -8.02
C ILE A 200 8.72 20.96 -6.97
N VAL A 201 9.30 21.21 -5.79
CA VAL A 201 8.71 22.08 -4.74
C VAL A 201 8.57 23.54 -5.20
N ALA A 202 9.38 23.97 -6.18
CA ALA A 202 9.34 25.29 -6.78
C ALA A 202 8.53 25.33 -8.10
N GLY A 203 7.80 24.26 -8.43
CA GLY A 203 6.92 24.17 -9.59
C GLY A 203 7.44 23.32 -10.74
N GLY A 204 8.66 22.78 -10.66
CA GLY A 204 9.13 21.72 -11.57
C GLY A 204 9.31 22.12 -13.03
N ALA A 205 9.43 23.41 -13.35
CA ALA A 205 9.70 23.85 -14.73
C ALA A 205 10.99 23.22 -15.27
N GLY A 206 10.98 22.85 -16.55
CA GLY A 206 12.19 22.42 -17.25
C GLY A 206 13.15 23.58 -17.49
N GLY A 207 14.44 23.29 -17.58
CA GLY A 207 15.46 24.27 -17.94
C GLY A 207 15.40 24.62 -19.43
N ALA A 208 15.61 25.88 -19.78
CA ALA A 208 15.71 26.29 -21.17
C ALA A 208 16.98 25.71 -21.85
N GLY A 209 16.83 25.32 -23.11
CA GLY A 209 17.95 24.93 -23.95
C GLY A 209 18.93 26.10 -24.14
N GLY A 210 20.22 25.78 -24.11
CA GLY A 210 21.29 26.72 -24.39
C GLY A 210 21.29 27.17 -25.85
N VAL A 211 21.61 28.45 -26.09
CA VAL A 211 21.74 29.02 -27.44
C VAL A 211 23.19 29.39 -27.68
N GLY A 212 23.81 28.77 -28.70
CA GLY A 212 25.16 29.07 -29.15
C GLY A 212 25.37 30.56 -29.47
N ALA A 213 26.60 31.06 -29.34
CA ALA A 213 26.93 32.49 -29.57
C ALA A 213 26.61 33.00 -30.99
N MET A 214 26.45 32.09 -31.96
CA MET A 214 26.07 32.39 -33.35
C MET A 214 24.57 32.17 -33.63
N GLY A 215 23.80 31.62 -32.68
CA GLY A 215 22.39 31.24 -32.88
C GLY A 215 22.18 29.89 -33.56
N ASP A 216 23.25 29.21 -33.95
CA ASP A 216 23.21 28.01 -34.82
C ASP A 216 23.08 26.68 -34.06
N TYR A 217 23.37 26.65 -32.75
CA TYR A 217 23.21 25.45 -31.91
C TYR A 217 22.18 25.73 -30.81
N ILE A 218 20.97 25.20 -30.96
CA ILE A 218 19.90 25.32 -29.98
C ILE A 218 19.72 23.97 -29.30
N GLY A 219 20.02 23.93 -28.00
CA GLY A 219 19.76 22.76 -27.17
C GLY A 219 18.26 22.54 -26.98
N GLY A 220 17.86 21.29 -26.75
CA GLY A 220 16.49 20.97 -26.40
C GLY A 220 16.11 21.46 -25.00
N ASP A 221 14.89 21.95 -24.82
CA ASP A 221 14.36 22.33 -23.51
C ASP A 221 14.19 21.10 -22.60
N GLY A 222 14.43 21.27 -21.30
CA GLY A 222 14.13 20.25 -20.31
C GLY A 222 12.62 20.01 -20.17
N GLY A 223 12.25 18.77 -19.87
CA GLY A 223 10.86 18.40 -19.60
C GLY A 223 10.37 18.90 -18.24
N PHE A 224 9.07 19.23 -18.15
CA PHE A 224 8.41 19.56 -16.88
C PHE A 224 8.50 18.40 -15.90
N GLY A 225 8.72 18.67 -14.61
CA GLY A 225 9.24 17.71 -13.64
C GLY A 225 10.74 17.85 -13.40
N GLY A 226 11.32 19.00 -13.77
CA GLY A 226 12.70 19.38 -13.47
C GLY A 226 13.77 18.84 -14.42
N GLY A 227 13.46 18.54 -15.68
CA GLY A 227 14.50 18.24 -16.67
C GLY A 227 15.41 19.45 -16.92
N GLY A 228 16.72 19.24 -17.07
CA GLY A 228 17.67 20.28 -17.46
C GLY A 228 17.68 20.52 -18.97
N GLY A 229 18.03 21.72 -19.40
CA GLY A 229 18.17 22.06 -20.82
C GLY A 229 19.44 21.46 -21.43
N GLY A 230 19.35 21.00 -22.67
CA GLY A 230 20.52 20.66 -23.48
C GLY A 230 21.29 21.92 -23.90
N SER A 231 22.48 21.75 -24.46
CA SER A 231 23.32 22.87 -24.92
C SER A 231 24.35 22.40 -25.92
N ASP A 232 24.54 23.12 -27.02
CA ASP A 232 25.45 22.73 -28.10
C ASP A 232 25.29 21.24 -28.41
N ARG A 233 26.28 20.39 -28.10
CA ARG A 233 26.22 18.92 -28.30
C ARG A 233 25.89 18.12 -27.04
N ASN A 234 25.67 18.76 -25.91
CA ASN A 234 25.57 18.12 -24.60
C ASN A 234 24.11 17.98 -24.14
N GLY A 235 23.77 16.79 -23.64
CA GLY A 235 22.43 16.50 -23.16
C GLY A 235 22.12 17.11 -21.79
N GLY A 236 20.86 17.47 -21.54
CA GLY A 236 20.39 17.92 -20.23
C GLY A 236 20.20 16.77 -19.24
N GLY A 237 20.39 17.01 -17.94
CA GLY A 237 20.14 16.01 -16.89
C GLY A 237 18.65 15.76 -16.64
N GLY A 238 18.25 14.53 -16.36
CA GLY A 238 16.86 14.16 -16.04
C GLY A 238 16.42 14.69 -14.67
N GLY A 239 15.15 15.10 -14.56
CA GLY A 239 14.54 15.48 -13.28
C GLY A 239 14.11 14.27 -12.45
N GLY A 240 13.88 14.43 -11.14
CA GLY A 240 13.47 13.29 -10.30
C GLY A 240 13.49 13.58 -8.82
N PHE A 241 13.58 12.53 -7.99
CA PHE A 241 13.84 12.69 -6.56
C PHE A 241 15.11 13.52 -6.35
N SER A 242 16.19 13.08 -6.98
CA SER A 242 17.39 13.88 -7.21
C SER A 242 17.55 14.12 -8.71
N GLY A 243 18.18 15.22 -9.10
CA GLY A 243 18.41 15.51 -10.51
C GLY A 243 19.62 14.76 -11.08
N GLY A 244 19.61 14.43 -12.37
CA GLY A 244 20.76 13.90 -13.09
C GLY A 244 21.78 14.98 -13.44
N GLY A 245 23.04 14.60 -13.65
CA GLY A 245 24.09 15.54 -14.08
C GLY A 245 23.90 16.02 -15.52
N GLY A 246 24.28 17.26 -15.81
CA GLY A 246 24.30 17.79 -17.18
C GLY A 246 25.48 17.26 -18.01
N GLY A 247 25.25 17.02 -19.30
CA GLY A 247 26.24 16.55 -20.26
C GLY A 247 27.44 17.49 -20.41
N THR A 248 28.62 16.94 -20.69
CA THR A 248 29.88 17.70 -20.76
C THR A 248 30.63 17.47 -22.05
N GLY A 249 31.24 18.51 -22.61
CA GLY A 249 32.08 18.44 -23.82
C GLY A 249 33.43 19.14 -23.61
N VAL A 250 34.55 18.44 -23.84
CA VAL A 250 35.90 18.95 -23.61
C VAL A 250 36.66 19.24 -24.92
N GLY A 251 36.32 20.34 -25.60
CA GLY A 251 37.10 20.88 -26.73
C GLY A 251 36.68 20.40 -28.13
N PHE A 252 37.31 20.98 -29.16
CA PHE A 252 36.92 20.91 -30.59
C PHE A 252 36.96 19.50 -31.23
N PHE A 253 37.60 18.51 -30.60
CA PHE A 253 37.80 17.16 -31.15
C PHE A 253 37.39 16.02 -30.18
N VAL A 254 36.58 16.29 -29.15
CA VAL A 254 36.28 15.28 -28.11
C VAL A 254 34.78 15.12 -27.88
N ALA A 255 34.38 13.85 -27.70
CA ALA A 255 33.01 13.36 -27.61
C ALA A 255 32.10 14.19 -26.68
N ALA A 256 30.87 14.40 -27.15
CA ALA A 256 29.83 15.08 -26.39
C ALA A 256 29.13 14.11 -25.43
N GLY A 257 28.86 14.57 -24.21
CA GLY A 257 28.29 13.75 -23.15
C GLY A 257 26.77 13.83 -23.08
N GLY A 258 26.12 12.67 -23.04
CA GLY A 258 24.70 12.55 -22.69
C GLY A 258 24.47 12.93 -21.22
N GLY A 259 23.27 13.44 -20.93
CA GLY A 259 22.87 13.79 -19.57
C GLY A 259 22.68 12.55 -18.69
N GLY A 260 22.87 12.71 -17.38
CA GLY A 260 22.52 11.70 -16.37
C GLY A 260 21.01 11.60 -16.17
N GLY A 261 20.49 10.42 -15.81
CA GLY A 261 19.09 10.24 -15.44
C GLY A 261 18.79 10.72 -14.02
N GLY A 262 17.55 11.11 -13.74
CA GLY A 262 17.10 11.49 -12.40
C GLY A 262 17.03 10.30 -11.45
N GLY A 263 17.16 10.57 -10.15
CA GLY A 263 16.95 9.60 -9.08
C GLY A 263 15.46 9.34 -8.81
N SER A 264 15.15 8.22 -8.18
CA SER A 264 13.80 7.79 -7.84
C SER A 264 13.61 7.57 -6.33
N PHE A 265 12.36 7.54 -5.89
CA PHE A 265 11.98 7.33 -4.51
C PHE A 265 10.68 6.54 -4.40
N ASN A 266 10.62 5.65 -3.41
CA ASN A 266 9.42 4.91 -3.02
C ASN A 266 9.33 4.88 -1.50
N GLY A 267 8.31 5.54 -0.94
CA GLY A 267 8.02 5.54 0.50
C GLY A 267 7.08 4.42 0.95
N GLY A 268 6.64 3.58 0.01
CA GLY A 268 5.64 2.54 0.24
C GLY A 268 6.23 1.17 0.50
N THR A 269 5.34 0.18 0.56
CA THR A 269 5.69 -1.25 0.67
C THR A 269 5.55 -1.95 -0.69
N ASN A 270 6.05 -3.19 -0.80
CA ASN A 270 6.03 -3.99 -2.04
C ASN A 270 6.60 -3.26 -3.28
N PRO A 271 7.84 -2.75 -3.20
CA PRO A 271 8.42 -1.98 -4.30
C PRO A 271 8.62 -2.85 -5.54
N VAL A 272 8.16 -2.36 -6.70
CA VAL A 272 8.54 -2.89 -8.02
C VAL A 272 9.18 -1.76 -8.79
N HIS A 273 10.48 -1.91 -9.06
CA HIS A 273 11.28 -0.89 -9.73
C HIS A 273 11.82 -1.46 -11.03
N MET A 274 11.71 -0.69 -12.11
CA MET A 274 12.29 -1.03 -13.40
C MET A 274 12.96 0.23 -13.96
N GLU A 275 14.24 0.10 -14.33
CA GLU A 275 14.96 1.17 -15.03
C GLU A 275 14.53 1.24 -16.50
N GLY A 276 14.51 2.44 -17.06
CA GLY A 276 14.43 2.66 -18.51
C GLY A 276 13.22 2.02 -19.22
N VAL A 277 12.01 2.23 -18.71
CA VAL A 277 10.80 1.57 -19.23
C VAL A 277 10.06 2.43 -20.25
N ARG A 278 10.22 3.76 -20.17
CA ARG A 278 9.29 4.68 -20.82
C ARG A 278 9.95 5.63 -21.81
N ALA A 279 9.48 5.56 -23.06
CA ALA A 279 9.68 6.58 -24.09
C ALA A 279 8.55 7.63 -24.03
N GLY A 280 8.88 8.90 -24.26
CA GLY A 280 7.92 10.01 -24.24
C GLY A 280 7.59 10.57 -22.85
N ASN A 281 6.52 11.35 -22.76
CA ASN A 281 5.99 11.92 -21.51
C ASN A 281 5.65 10.84 -20.50
N GLY A 282 5.83 11.07 -19.20
CA GLY A 282 5.52 10.17 -18.08
C GLY A 282 4.04 9.73 -17.93
N ILE A 283 3.76 8.85 -16.97
CA ILE A 283 2.40 8.51 -16.51
C ILE A 283 2.42 8.29 -15.00
N VAL A 284 1.27 8.49 -14.39
CA VAL A 284 0.99 7.99 -13.04
C VAL A 284 -0.31 7.21 -13.08
N GLU A 285 -0.28 5.99 -12.56
CA GLU A 285 -1.47 5.14 -12.38
C GLU A 285 -1.68 4.90 -10.89
N ILE A 286 -2.92 5.06 -10.44
CA ILE A 286 -3.31 4.80 -9.05
C ILE A 286 -4.39 3.72 -9.06
N ILE A 287 -4.08 2.61 -8.39
CA ILE A 287 -4.94 1.46 -8.24
C ILE A 287 -5.48 1.45 -6.81
N TYR A 288 -6.80 1.41 -6.66
CA TYR A 288 -7.43 1.26 -5.36
C TYR A 288 -7.39 -0.21 -4.96
N GLU A 289 -6.79 -0.49 -3.80
CA GLU A 289 -6.75 -1.84 -3.27
C GLU A 289 -8.08 -2.18 -2.59
N ALA A 290 -8.49 -3.44 -2.73
CA ALA A 290 -9.65 -3.93 -2.02
C ALA A 290 -9.44 -3.78 -0.49
N PRO A 291 -10.52 -3.55 0.28
CA PRO A 291 -10.43 -3.42 1.72
C PRO A 291 -9.87 -4.71 2.35
N THR A 292 -9.19 -4.55 3.48
CA THR A 292 -8.79 -5.68 4.33
C THR A 292 -9.80 -5.85 5.46
N LEU A 293 -10.24 -7.08 5.70
CA LEU A 293 -11.23 -7.39 6.75
C LEU A 293 -10.68 -8.51 7.63
N THR A 294 -10.46 -8.19 8.91
CA THR A 294 -9.93 -9.14 9.91
C THR A 294 -11.05 -9.58 10.82
N CYS A 295 -11.23 -10.90 10.98
CA CYS A 295 -12.30 -11.48 11.77
C CYS A 295 -11.75 -12.53 12.72
N SER A 296 -12.28 -12.56 13.93
CA SER A 296 -11.79 -13.42 15.01
C SER A 296 -12.94 -14.22 15.61
N ASN A 297 -12.64 -15.46 16.02
CA ASN A 297 -13.63 -16.32 16.65
C ASN A 297 -14.06 -15.76 18.01
N ILE A 298 -15.31 -16.02 18.37
CA ILE A 298 -15.94 -15.55 19.60
C ILE A 298 -16.45 -16.77 20.36
N THR A 299 -16.20 -16.81 21.67
CA THR A 299 -16.78 -17.81 22.56
C THR A 299 -17.48 -17.10 23.71
N VAL A 300 -18.76 -17.41 23.93
CA VAL A 300 -19.57 -16.85 25.01
C VAL A 300 -20.39 -17.94 25.70
N ALA A 301 -20.78 -17.71 26.94
CA ALA A 301 -21.82 -18.51 27.59
C ALA A 301 -23.21 -18.16 27.03
N ASN A 302 -24.17 -19.06 27.18
CA ASN A 302 -25.58 -18.81 26.91
C ASN A 302 -26.15 -17.70 27.83
N ASP A 303 -27.17 -16.99 27.35
CA ASP A 303 -27.92 -16.03 28.15
C ASP A 303 -28.79 -16.77 29.18
N ARG A 304 -28.92 -16.20 30.39
CA ARG A 304 -29.67 -16.80 31.49
C ARG A 304 -31.09 -17.22 31.08
N GLY A 305 -31.43 -18.48 31.30
CA GLY A 305 -32.72 -19.09 30.98
C GLY A 305 -32.97 -19.31 29.49
N ALA A 306 -31.94 -19.18 28.64
CA ALA A 306 -32.05 -19.36 27.20
C ALA A 306 -31.01 -20.36 26.67
N CYS A 307 -31.39 -21.16 25.68
CA CYS A 307 -30.45 -22.07 25.00
C CYS A 307 -29.65 -21.38 23.89
N GLY A 308 -29.00 -20.27 24.24
CA GLY A 308 -28.22 -19.46 23.32
C GLY A 308 -27.96 -18.07 23.89
N ALA A 309 -27.22 -17.25 23.16
CA ALA A 309 -26.86 -15.89 23.57
C ALA A 309 -27.01 -14.87 22.44
N ASN A 310 -27.32 -13.63 22.79
CA ASN A 310 -27.21 -12.50 21.86
C ASN A 310 -25.75 -12.04 21.76
N VAL A 311 -25.12 -12.23 20.59
CA VAL A 311 -23.69 -11.95 20.42
C VAL A 311 -23.49 -10.67 19.62
N THR A 312 -22.81 -9.70 20.22
CA THR A 312 -22.34 -8.49 19.54
C THR A 312 -20.87 -8.64 19.19
N TYR A 313 -20.50 -8.22 17.98
CA TYR A 313 -19.12 -8.12 17.53
C TYR A 313 -18.92 -6.72 16.95
N ASN A 314 -17.89 -6.03 17.44
CA ASN A 314 -17.80 -4.57 17.33
C ASN A 314 -16.67 -4.03 16.46
N GLU A 315 -15.68 -4.82 16.05
CA GLU A 315 -14.50 -4.23 15.40
C GLU A 315 -14.03 -5.08 14.25
N LEU A 316 -14.52 -4.69 13.08
CA LEU A 316 -13.82 -4.91 11.84
C LEU A 316 -13.00 -3.64 11.66
N GLU A 317 -11.67 -3.73 11.64
CA GLU A 317 -10.77 -2.61 11.38
C GLU A 317 -11.18 -1.99 10.04
N THR A 318 -12.00 -0.94 10.10
CA THR A 318 -12.77 -0.47 8.96
C THR A 318 -12.16 0.82 8.49
N CYS A 319 -11.75 0.79 7.24
CA CYS A 319 -11.53 2.00 6.48
C CYS A 319 -12.78 2.90 6.60
N PRO A 320 -12.68 4.19 6.94
CA PRO A 320 -13.84 5.07 7.00
C PRO A 320 -14.65 5.03 5.69
N GLY A 321 -15.98 5.01 5.79
CA GLY A 321 -16.84 4.93 4.60
C GLY A 321 -16.84 3.58 3.89
N LEU A 322 -16.35 2.52 4.53
CA LEU A 322 -16.57 1.13 4.11
C LEU A 322 -17.96 0.65 4.54
N ASP A 323 -18.72 0.05 3.63
CA ASP A 323 -19.99 -0.59 3.95
C ASP A 323 -19.73 -2.05 4.34
N VAL A 324 -20.16 -2.45 5.54
CA VAL A 324 -19.89 -3.79 6.07
C VAL A 324 -21.17 -4.46 6.50
N THR A 325 -21.42 -5.63 5.92
CA THR A 325 -22.60 -6.45 6.20
C THR A 325 -22.18 -7.83 6.65
N CYS A 326 -22.83 -8.36 7.68
CA CYS A 326 -22.52 -9.67 8.24
C CYS A 326 -23.79 -10.52 8.37
N SER A 327 -23.65 -11.82 8.19
CA SER A 327 -24.73 -12.80 8.36
C SER A 327 -24.24 -14.02 9.15
N PRO A 328 -24.87 -14.34 10.31
CA PRO A 328 -25.86 -13.55 11.04
C PRO A 328 -25.35 -12.16 11.50
N ALA A 329 -26.23 -11.17 11.64
CA ALA A 329 -25.86 -9.77 11.96
C ALA A 329 -25.41 -9.60 13.42
N SER A 330 -24.64 -8.54 13.72
CA SER A 330 -24.19 -8.24 15.08
C SER A 330 -25.40 -7.97 15.98
N GLY A 331 -25.39 -8.56 17.18
CA GLY A 331 -26.52 -8.54 18.10
C GLY A 331 -27.60 -9.59 17.82
N SER A 332 -27.39 -10.50 16.85
CA SER A 332 -28.30 -11.64 16.64
C SER A 332 -28.20 -12.65 17.78
N PHE A 333 -29.27 -13.43 17.95
CA PHE A 333 -29.28 -14.60 18.84
C PHE A 333 -28.60 -15.81 18.17
N PHE A 334 -27.68 -16.44 18.89
CA PHE A 334 -26.98 -17.65 18.49
C PHE A 334 -27.32 -18.79 19.46
N SER A 335 -27.85 -19.89 18.96
CA SER A 335 -28.08 -21.10 19.77
C SER A 335 -26.76 -21.69 20.30
N VAL A 336 -26.83 -22.42 21.41
CA VAL A 336 -25.71 -23.24 21.90
C VAL A 336 -25.12 -24.09 20.78
N GLY A 337 -23.78 -24.13 20.70
CA GLY A 337 -23.02 -24.74 19.63
C GLY A 337 -22.22 -23.72 18.82
N THR A 338 -21.81 -24.11 17.61
CA THR A 338 -20.97 -23.29 16.73
C THR A 338 -21.78 -22.76 15.54
N THR A 339 -21.68 -21.47 15.28
CA THR A 339 -22.27 -20.82 14.09
C THR A 339 -21.19 -20.05 13.33
N THR A 340 -21.12 -20.25 12.01
CA THR A 340 -20.21 -19.48 11.14
C THR A 340 -20.86 -18.16 10.76
N VAL A 341 -20.19 -17.05 11.06
CA VAL A 341 -20.57 -15.71 10.59
C VAL A 341 -19.73 -15.38 9.35
N THR A 342 -20.37 -14.89 8.30
CA THR A 342 -19.70 -14.34 7.11
C THR A 342 -19.92 -12.84 7.05
N CYS A 343 -18.86 -12.06 6.97
CA CYS A 343 -18.92 -10.62 6.76
C CYS A 343 -18.34 -10.25 5.39
N THR A 344 -19.00 -9.31 4.73
CA THR A 344 -18.61 -8.73 3.45
C THR A 344 -18.43 -7.23 3.63
N ALA A 345 -17.27 -6.72 3.22
CA ALA A 345 -17.01 -5.31 3.14
C ALA A 345 -16.94 -4.84 1.68
N MET A 346 -17.48 -3.66 1.38
CA MET A 346 -17.47 -3.06 0.06
C MET A 346 -17.07 -1.58 0.15
N ASP A 347 -16.10 -1.17 -0.65
CA ASP A 347 -15.70 0.22 -0.78
C ASP A 347 -16.58 0.98 -1.80
N THR A 348 -16.44 2.31 -1.89
CA THR A 348 -17.26 3.12 -2.81
C THR A 348 -16.85 3.03 -4.28
N VAL A 349 -15.72 2.37 -4.58
CA VAL A 349 -15.18 2.19 -5.92
C VAL A 349 -15.40 0.77 -6.48
N GLY A 350 -16.08 -0.09 -5.71
CA GLY A 350 -16.50 -1.43 -6.10
C GLY A 350 -15.57 -2.57 -5.64
N GLY A 351 -14.50 -2.27 -4.90
CA GLY A 351 -13.66 -3.29 -4.25
C GLY A 351 -14.42 -3.98 -3.11
N SER A 352 -14.29 -5.30 -3.02
CA SER A 352 -14.96 -6.08 -1.98
C SER A 352 -14.05 -7.15 -1.39
N THR A 353 -14.22 -7.41 -0.10
CA THR A 353 -13.52 -8.48 0.61
C THR A 353 -14.50 -9.20 1.53
N THR A 354 -14.23 -10.47 1.81
CA THR A 354 -15.04 -11.29 2.72
C THR A 354 -14.18 -11.94 3.77
N CYS A 355 -14.66 -11.99 5.01
CA CYS A 355 -14.07 -12.78 6.07
C CYS A 355 -15.10 -13.75 6.66
N ARG A 356 -14.60 -14.77 7.39
CA ARG A 356 -15.44 -15.69 8.15
C ARG A 356 -14.85 -15.92 9.53
N PHE A 357 -15.71 -16.05 10.53
CA PHE A 357 -15.32 -16.43 11.88
C PHE A 357 -16.40 -17.30 12.52
N ILE A 358 -16.03 -18.01 13.59
CA ILE A 358 -16.91 -18.91 14.33
C ILE A 358 -17.35 -18.23 15.62
N VAL A 359 -18.66 -18.23 15.86
CA VAL A 359 -19.27 -17.93 17.16
C VAL A 359 -19.59 -19.25 17.84
N THR A 360 -19.03 -19.47 19.02
CA THR A 360 -19.30 -20.62 19.87
C THR A 360 -20.08 -20.17 21.10
N VAL A 361 -21.30 -20.67 21.25
CA VAL A 361 -22.08 -20.46 22.48
C VAL A 361 -22.02 -21.76 23.29
N ILE A 362 -21.52 -21.66 24.53
CA ILE A 362 -21.46 -22.77 25.47
C ILE A 362 -22.61 -22.65 26.47
N ASP A 363 -23.24 -23.77 26.76
CA ASP A 363 -24.24 -23.84 27.83
C ASP A 363 -23.54 -23.97 29.18
N THR A 364 -23.93 -23.14 30.14
CA THR A 364 -23.31 -23.08 31.47
C THR A 364 -24.33 -23.12 32.60
N GLU A 365 -25.61 -23.29 32.26
CA GLU A 365 -26.68 -23.37 33.24
C GLU A 365 -26.97 -24.84 33.59
N PRO A 366 -27.03 -25.20 34.88
CA PRO A 366 -27.37 -26.55 35.28
C PRO A 366 -28.89 -26.80 35.21
N PRO A 367 -29.32 -28.08 35.11
CA PRO A 367 -30.73 -28.45 35.21
C PRO A 367 -31.39 -28.02 36.53
N GLU A 368 -32.70 -27.88 36.51
CA GLU A 368 -33.55 -27.73 37.70
C GLU A 368 -34.18 -29.08 38.06
N ILE A 369 -34.11 -29.47 39.34
CA ILE A 369 -34.70 -30.70 39.89
C ILE A 369 -35.90 -30.33 40.78
N SER A 370 -37.05 -30.96 40.56
CA SER A 370 -38.27 -30.74 41.35
C SER A 370 -39.10 -32.04 41.51
N GLY A 371 -40.21 -31.98 42.24
CA GLY A 371 -41.10 -33.13 42.48
C GLY A 371 -40.61 -34.11 43.55
N LEU A 372 -39.50 -33.80 44.21
CA LEU A 372 -39.01 -34.55 45.36
C LEU A 372 -39.81 -34.17 46.61
N ASN A 373 -40.32 -35.16 47.31
CA ASN A 373 -41.04 -34.99 48.57
C ASN A 373 -40.49 -36.00 49.58
N ASP A 374 -40.45 -35.61 50.85
CA ASP A 374 -40.14 -36.54 51.93
C ASP A 374 -41.20 -37.66 51.98
N ILE A 375 -40.77 -38.86 52.34
CA ILE A 375 -41.60 -40.07 52.34
C ILE A 375 -41.57 -40.71 53.71
N ASP A 376 -42.74 -40.84 54.33
CA ASP A 376 -42.93 -41.62 55.55
C ASP A 376 -43.49 -43.00 55.20
N VAL A 377 -42.82 -44.07 55.67
CA VAL A 377 -43.24 -45.45 55.43
C VAL A 377 -43.21 -46.25 56.72
N GLU A 378 -44.29 -46.95 57.01
CA GLU A 378 -44.34 -47.88 58.14
C GLU A 378 -43.97 -49.30 57.71
N THR A 379 -43.25 -50.03 58.55
CA THR A 379 -42.91 -51.44 58.36
C THR A 379 -43.03 -52.23 59.67
N ASN A 380 -43.34 -53.52 59.52
CA ASN A 380 -43.30 -54.50 60.62
C ASN A 380 -41.96 -55.25 60.68
N ASP A 381 -41.09 -55.09 59.68
CA ASP A 381 -39.76 -55.68 59.68
C ASP A 381 -38.80 -54.76 60.44
N PRO A 382 -38.16 -55.23 61.53
CA PRO A 382 -37.27 -54.43 62.35
C PRO A 382 -36.01 -53.94 61.61
N ASN A 383 -35.71 -54.48 60.43
CA ASN A 383 -34.53 -54.10 59.65
C ASN A 383 -34.82 -52.98 58.65
N GLY A 384 -36.08 -52.71 58.29
CA GLY A 384 -36.44 -51.73 57.25
C GLY A 384 -37.44 -52.25 56.23
N THR A 385 -37.57 -51.59 55.09
CA THR A 385 -38.46 -52.01 54.00
C THR A 385 -37.96 -51.54 52.64
N VAL A 386 -38.47 -52.15 51.56
CA VAL A 386 -38.23 -51.66 50.20
C VAL A 386 -39.16 -50.47 49.93
N VAL A 387 -38.59 -49.33 49.53
CA VAL A 387 -39.35 -48.10 49.23
C VAL A 387 -39.20 -47.76 47.76
N THR A 388 -40.32 -47.55 47.09
CA THR A 388 -40.39 -46.98 45.74
C THR A 388 -40.85 -45.53 45.82
N TYR A 389 -40.25 -44.68 45.01
CA TYR A 389 -40.59 -43.27 44.89
C TYR A 389 -40.60 -42.86 43.40
N PRO A 390 -41.38 -41.83 43.02
CA PRO A 390 -41.45 -41.39 41.64
C PRO A 390 -40.12 -40.78 41.18
N ASP A 391 -39.83 -40.89 39.89
CA ASP A 391 -38.67 -40.21 39.30
C ASP A 391 -38.81 -38.68 39.47
N PRO A 392 -37.70 -37.96 39.71
CA PRO A 392 -37.73 -36.51 39.81
C PRO A 392 -38.15 -35.86 38.49
N ILE A 393 -38.77 -34.69 38.59
CA ILE A 393 -39.07 -33.84 37.43
C ILE A 393 -37.83 -32.98 37.19
N VAL A 394 -37.25 -33.09 35.99
CA VAL A 394 -36.08 -32.31 35.59
C VAL A 394 -36.38 -31.45 34.37
N THR A 395 -35.89 -30.21 34.40
CA THR A 395 -36.00 -29.24 33.30
C THR A 395 -34.68 -28.52 33.11
N ASP A 396 -34.44 -28.01 31.90
CA ASP A 396 -33.24 -27.26 31.56
C ASP A 396 -33.58 -26.14 30.57
N ASN A 397 -32.76 -25.09 30.50
CA ASN A 397 -32.91 -24.01 29.52
C ASN A 397 -32.65 -24.51 28.09
N CYS A 398 -31.83 -25.56 27.93
CA CYS A 398 -31.54 -26.23 26.68
C CYS A 398 -32.34 -27.52 26.48
N PRO A 399 -32.82 -27.78 25.26
CA PRO A 399 -33.49 -29.03 24.95
C PRO A 399 -32.46 -30.16 24.92
N GLY A 400 -32.81 -31.30 25.52
CA GLY A 400 -31.95 -32.47 25.49
C GLY A 400 -32.38 -33.52 26.49
N GLU A 401 -31.75 -34.69 26.40
CA GLU A 401 -31.94 -35.76 27.38
C GLU A 401 -31.09 -35.46 28.61
N ILE A 402 -31.75 -35.23 29.74
CA ILE A 402 -31.10 -35.02 31.04
C ILE A 402 -30.92 -36.38 31.71
N THR A 403 -29.68 -36.70 32.08
CA THR A 403 -29.37 -37.93 32.81
C THR A 403 -29.63 -37.71 34.30
N VAL A 404 -30.46 -38.54 34.93
CA VAL A 404 -30.77 -38.45 36.37
C VAL A 404 -30.36 -39.72 37.10
N THR A 405 -29.70 -39.56 38.24
CA THR A 405 -29.33 -40.67 39.14
C THR A 405 -29.69 -40.32 40.57
N CYS A 406 -30.32 -41.25 41.30
CA CYS A 406 -30.64 -41.09 42.72
C CYS A 406 -30.01 -42.20 43.56
N SER A 407 -29.50 -41.86 44.74
CA SER A 407 -28.90 -42.80 45.68
C SER A 407 -29.39 -42.56 47.11
N PRO A 408 -29.97 -43.57 47.80
CA PRO A 408 -30.35 -44.90 47.28
C PRO A 408 -31.40 -44.82 46.16
N ALA A 409 -31.42 -45.77 45.22
CA ALA A 409 -32.32 -45.77 44.06
C ALA A 409 -33.76 -46.21 44.42
N SER A 410 -34.76 -45.82 43.61
CA SER A 410 -36.16 -46.23 43.80
C SER A 410 -36.28 -47.76 43.75
N GLY A 411 -36.98 -48.35 44.72
CA GLY A 411 -37.06 -49.80 44.90
C GLY A 411 -35.87 -50.41 45.67
N SER A 412 -34.98 -49.59 46.23
CA SER A 412 -33.95 -50.06 47.17
C SER A 412 -34.52 -50.37 48.54
N PHE A 413 -33.76 -51.12 49.35
CA PHE A 413 -34.05 -51.34 50.76
C PHE A 413 -33.61 -50.13 51.60
N PHE A 414 -34.50 -49.63 52.44
CA PHE A 414 -34.27 -48.52 53.37
C PHE A 414 -34.34 -49.04 54.80
N PRO A 415 -33.29 -48.83 55.62
CA PRO A 415 -33.30 -49.27 57.01
C PRO A 415 -34.27 -48.44 57.85
N PHE A 416 -34.59 -48.96 59.04
CA PHE A 416 -35.35 -48.22 60.04
C PHE A 416 -34.70 -46.86 60.36
N GLY A 417 -35.51 -45.80 60.45
CA GLY A 417 -35.06 -44.43 60.68
C GLY A 417 -35.01 -43.57 59.41
N MET A 418 -34.26 -42.47 59.46
CA MET A 418 -34.20 -41.47 58.39
C MET A 418 -33.03 -41.75 57.44
N THR A 419 -33.31 -41.82 56.15
CA THR A 419 -32.32 -41.97 55.08
C THR A 419 -32.43 -40.81 54.10
N THR A 420 -31.34 -40.09 53.85
CA THR A 420 -31.29 -39.05 52.82
C THR A 420 -31.06 -39.69 51.45
N VAL A 421 -31.95 -39.40 50.50
CA VAL A 421 -31.79 -39.72 49.09
C VAL A 421 -31.21 -38.51 48.39
N THR A 422 -30.12 -38.69 47.65
CA THR A 422 -29.49 -37.64 46.83
C THR A 422 -29.73 -37.93 45.36
N CYS A 423 -30.38 -37.01 44.65
CA CYS A 423 -30.61 -37.08 43.22
C CYS A 423 -29.72 -36.07 42.49
N THR A 424 -29.03 -36.51 41.44
CA THR A 424 -28.16 -35.69 40.59
C THR A 424 -28.67 -35.73 39.16
N ALA A 425 -28.88 -34.55 38.57
CA ALA A 425 -29.22 -34.36 37.16
C ALA A 425 -28.01 -33.82 36.39
N THR A 426 -27.83 -34.26 35.14
CA THR A 426 -26.75 -33.82 34.24
C THR A 426 -27.33 -33.55 32.85
N ASP A 427 -27.13 -32.33 32.34
CA ASP A 427 -27.57 -31.95 31.00
C ASP A 427 -26.62 -32.51 29.89
N PRO A 428 -26.93 -32.33 28.60
CA PRO A 428 -26.04 -32.73 27.51
C PRO A 428 -24.72 -31.96 27.44
N SER A 429 -24.65 -30.79 28.07
CA SER A 429 -23.50 -29.89 28.08
C SER A 429 -22.53 -30.21 29.24
N GLY A 430 -22.91 -31.11 30.14
CA GLY A 430 -22.15 -31.53 31.31
C GLY A 430 -22.41 -30.70 32.57
N ASN A 431 -23.38 -29.78 32.57
CA ASN A 431 -23.77 -29.04 33.76
C ASN A 431 -24.59 -29.94 34.69
N THR A 432 -24.39 -29.80 36.01
CA THR A 432 -25.01 -30.69 37.00
C THR A 432 -25.71 -29.94 38.11
N ALA A 433 -26.82 -30.53 38.59
CA ALA A 433 -27.54 -30.09 39.77
C ALA A 433 -27.79 -31.27 40.71
N THR A 434 -27.89 -30.99 42.01
CA THR A 434 -28.14 -32.00 43.04
C THR A 434 -29.20 -31.50 44.01
N GLU A 435 -30.19 -32.35 44.28
CA GLU A 435 -31.24 -32.11 45.27
C GLU A 435 -31.46 -33.35 46.14
N THR A 436 -32.00 -33.15 47.35
CA THR A 436 -32.17 -34.23 48.34
C THR A 436 -33.57 -34.26 48.94
N PHE A 437 -34.05 -35.45 49.28
CA PHE A 437 -35.23 -35.65 50.14
C PHE A 437 -34.95 -36.76 51.15
N THR A 438 -35.84 -36.93 52.12
CA THR A 438 -35.70 -37.92 53.18
C THR A 438 -36.76 -39.02 53.07
N VAL A 439 -36.33 -40.25 53.37
CA VAL A 439 -37.21 -41.40 53.58
C VAL A 439 -37.14 -41.75 55.05
N PHE A 440 -38.26 -41.68 55.76
CA PHE A 440 -38.37 -42.02 57.17
C PHE A 440 -39.16 -43.32 57.34
N VAL A 441 -38.46 -44.37 57.79
CA VAL A 441 -39.04 -45.70 58.03
C VAL A 441 -39.34 -45.85 59.52
N THR A 442 -40.62 -45.99 59.85
CA THR A 442 -41.13 -46.15 61.23
C THR A 442 -41.75 -47.52 61.46
N SER A 443 -41.97 -47.85 62.73
CA SER A 443 -42.63 -49.10 63.15
C SER A 443 -44.13 -48.91 63.12
N SER A 444 -44.87 -49.88 62.56
CA SER A 444 -46.33 -49.97 62.70
C SER A 444 -46.80 -50.74 63.93
N GLN A 445 -45.89 -51.21 64.78
CA GLN A 445 -46.25 -51.79 66.08
C GLN A 445 -46.50 -50.66 67.09
N GLU A 446 -47.76 -50.49 67.50
CA GLU A 446 -48.11 -49.78 68.74
C GLU A 446 -47.37 -50.47 69.91
N GLU A 447 -46.74 -49.67 70.78
CA GLU A 447 -46.21 -50.15 72.07
C GLU A 447 -47.26 -50.88 72.91
#